data_AF-A0A7X9P4C9-F1
#
_entry.id   AF-A0A7X9P4C9-F1
#
_cell.length_a   1.000
_cell.length_b   1.000
_cell.length_c   1.000
_cell.angle_alpha   90.00
_cell.angle_beta   90.00
_cell.angle_gamma   90.00
#
_symmetry.space_group_name_H-M   'P 1'
#
loop_
_entity.id
_entity.type
_entity.pdbx_description
1 polymer ?
#
loop_
_entity_poly.entity_id
_entity_poly.type
_entity_poly.pdbx_seq_one_letter_code
_entity_poly.pdbx_strand_id
1 'polypeptide(L)'
;MNFEKKIPMILTILRFILVIPYIIFLLLDKPLYMIISLVIYILASITDWLDGFFARKFNAVSQLGAFLDPLADKILTLSAFIIFSLKQYVYLPFFLVFILFFREYFVTMMRVEIDISNKFEKGIEKKEEKDKIKFVTSKEAKFKTAFQMFTILVFYLFYAINKKYLHITFLTDALFYLSYIPLLLFSISIILAYYSSIKYVLNYPNFALETLTKTVSTFFYTGYFPIASGTFTSFLTLIIFNLLKPSLLVLLLSIIILFIFGLIFSSKLEKKLMIKDPSIIVIDEVVGMLISLIPLVLFFEFNSFFVNLLNIEKLGFDKFINTKYFYIFISFIIFIIFRFFDILKPFVIKKVQKISGGFGIMIDDILSAFATIISFFIICAIILLFN
;
A
#
# COMPACT_ATOMS: atom_id res chain seq x y z
N MET A 1 35.84 -4.70 16.83
CA MET A 1 34.60 -3.98 16.40
C MET A 1 33.64 -3.98 17.60
N ASN A 2 33.43 -2.85 18.29
CA ASN A 2 32.69 -2.81 19.56
C ASN A 2 31.26 -3.32 19.41
N PHE A 3 30.93 -4.42 20.09
CA PHE A 3 29.59 -5.02 20.14
C PHE A 3 28.51 -3.99 20.52
N GLU A 4 28.85 -3.05 21.40
CA GLU A 4 28.00 -1.94 21.82
C GLU A 4 27.43 -1.12 20.66
N LYS A 5 28.20 -0.93 19.59
CA LYS A 5 27.75 -0.19 18.39
C LYS A 5 26.75 -0.98 17.54
N LYS A 6 26.61 -2.29 17.75
CA LYS A 6 25.62 -3.14 17.06
C LYS A 6 24.29 -3.23 17.82
N ILE A 7 24.26 -2.85 19.11
CA ILE A 7 23.06 -2.96 19.97
C ILE A 7 21.83 -2.28 19.34
N PRO A 8 21.88 -1.04 18.83
CA PRO A 8 20.69 -0.39 18.25
C PRO A 8 20.10 -1.20 17.09
N MET A 9 20.95 -1.66 16.16
CA MET A 9 20.52 -2.48 15.02
C MET A 9 19.89 -3.80 15.45
N ILE A 10 20.47 -4.46 16.47
CA ILE A 10 19.93 -5.72 17.00
C ILE A 10 18.53 -5.51 17.57
N LEU A 11 18.30 -4.40 18.29
CA LEU A 11 16.99 -4.05 18.84
C LEU A 11 15.96 -3.79 17.72
N THR A 12 16.34 -3.09 16.65
CA THR A 12 15.47 -2.88 15.49
C THR A 12 15.09 -4.19 14.81
N ILE A 13 16.07 -5.07 14.56
CA ILE A 13 15.84 -6.39 13.94
C ILE A 13 14.95 -7.26 14.84
N LEU A 14 15.22 -7.26 16.16
CA LEU A 14 14.40 -7.97 17.12
C LEU A 14 12.95 -7.48 17.07
N ARG A 15 12.71 -6.17 16.94
CA ARG A 15 11.36 -5.62 16.78
C ARG A 15 10.65 -6.16 15.55
N PHE A 16 11.31 -6.17 14.38
CA PHE A 16 10.74 -6.77 13.17
C PHE A 16 10.34 -8.23 13.38
N ILE A 17 11.20 -9.00 14.06
CA ILE A 17 10.91 -10.41 14.37
C ILE A 17 9.71 -10.51 15.31
N LEU A 18 9.60 -9.64 16.34
CA LEU A 18 8.51 -9.62 17.30
C LEU A 18 7.16 -9.19 16.70
N VAL A 19 7.15 -8.37 15.65
CA VAL A 19 5.93 -7.97 14.94
C VAL A 19 5.17 -9.18 14.37
N ILE A 20 5.88 -10.21 13.90
CA ILE A 20 5.26 -11.40 13.31
C ILE A 20 4.41 -12.18 14.35
N PRO A 21 4.96 -12.68 15.48
CA PRO A 21 4.17 -13.34 16.50
C PRO A 21 3.14 -12.39 17.12
N TYR A 22 3.43 -11.09 17.23
CA TYR A 22 2.44 -10.09 17.65
C TYR A 22 1.18 -10.13 16.77
N ILE A 23 1.35 -10.03 15.45
CA ILE A 23 0.24 -10.08 14.48
C ILE A 23 -0.52 -11.40 14.61
N ILE A 24 0.21 -12.52 14.65
CA ILE A 24 -0.39 -13.85 14.75
C ILE A 24 -1.24 -13.96 16.03
N PHE A 25 -0.68 -13.64 17.19
CA PHE A 25 -1.39 -13.76 18.47
C PHE A 25 -2.57 -12.80 18.58
N LEU A 26 -2.47 -11.58 18.04
CA LEU A 26 -3.59 -10.63 18.04
C LEU A 26 -4.73 -11.08 17.11
N LEU A 27 -4.41 -11.72 15.98
CA LEU A 27 -5.40 -12.33 15.09
C LEU A 27 -6.13 -13.49 15.77
N LEU A 28 -5.39 -14.33 16.50
CA LEU A 28 -5.95 -15.47 17.24
C LEU A 28 -6.81 -14.95 18.41
N ASP A 29 -8.13 -15.00 18.24
CA ASP A 29 -9.13 -14.42 19.14
C ASP A 29 -9.31 -15.19 20.48
N LYS A 30 -8.22 -15.54 21.18
CA LYS A 30 -8.27 -16.20 22.51
C LYS A 30 -7.73 -15.29 23.61
N PRO A 31 -8.29 -15.32 24.84
CA PRO A 31 -7.86 -14.45 25.94
C PRO A 31 -6.35 -14.50 26.22
N LEU A 32 -5.77 -15.70 26.25
CA LEU A 32 -4.34 -15.88 26.49
C LEU A 32 -3.49 -15.23 25.38
N TYR A 33 -3.85 -15.43 24.10
CA TYR A 33 -3.09 -14.87 22.98
C TYR A 33 -3.19 -13.35 22.93
N MET A 34 -4.31 -12.77 23.35
CA MET A 34 -4.44 -11.32 23.48
C MET A 34 -3.53 -10.73 24.56
N ILE A 35 -3.37 -11.41 25.70
CA ILE A 35 -2.40 -11.00 26.72
C ILE A 35 -0.98 -11.12 26.19
N ILE A 36 -0.65 -12.22 25.50
CA ILE A 36 0.67 -12.42 24.89
C ILE A 36 0.95 -11.32 23.86
N SER A 37 -0.01 -10.99 22.98
CA SER A 37 0.16 -9.94 21.97
C SER A 37 0.33 -8.55 22.61
N LEU A 38 -0.40 -8.26 23.69
CA LEU A 38 -0.22 -7.02 24.46
C LEU A 38 1.18 -6.93 25.06
N VAL A 39 1.69 -8.01 25.65
CA VAL A 39 3.05 -8.06 26.22
C VAL A 39 4.08 -7.84 25.12
N ILE A 40 3.96 -8.54 23.98
CA ILE A 40 4.87 -8.36 22.85
C ILE A 40 4.81 -6.92 22.33
N TYR A 41 3.62 -6.33 22.22
CA TYR A 41 3.45 -4.94 21.79
C TYR A 41 4.17 -3.96 22.71
N ILE A 42 3.98 -4.08 24.02
CA ILE A 42 4.65 -3.22 25.01
C ILE A 42 6.17 -3.39 24.92
N LEU A 43 6.66 -4.62 24.86
CA LEU A 43 8.09 -4.89 24.71
C LEU A 43 8.64 -4.26 23.43
N ALA A 44 7.96 -4.44 22.30
CA ALA A 44 8.33 -3.87 21.02
C ALA A 44 8.36 -2.33 21.06
N SER A 45 7.37 -1.67 21.66
CA SER A 45 7.36 -0.21 21.87
C SER A 45 8.50 0.27 22.76
N ILE A 46 8.87 -0.48 23.80
CA ILE A 46 10.02 -0.13 24.66
C ILE A 46 11.33 -0.25 23.88
N THR A 47 11.47 -1.23 22.98
CA THR A 47 12.69 -1.36 22.17
C THR A 47 12.96 -0.15 21.26
N ASP A 48 11.93 0.59 20.83
CA ASP A 48 12.02 1.84 20.04
C ASP A 48 12.54 3.03 20.83
N TRP A 49 12.32 3.01 22.13
CA TRP A 49 12.92 4.00 22.99
C TRP A 49 14.39 3.65 23.28
N LEU A 50 14.68 2.36 23.47
CA LEU A 50 16.01 1.86 23.82
C LEU A 50 17.01 1.95 22.67
N ASP A 51 16.65 1.61 21.44
CA ASP A 51 17.56 1.70 20.29
C ASP A 51 18.03 3.15 20.05
N GLY A 52 17.13 4.13 20.13
CA GLY A 52 17.43 5.54 20.01
C GLY A 52 18.26 6.06 21.18
N PHE A 53 18.05 5.53 22.38
CA PHE A 53 18.90 5.83 23.54
C PHE A 53 20.33 5.31 23.33
N PHE A 54 20.49 4.04 22.95
CA PHE A 54 21.81 3.43 22.74
C PHE A 54 22.53 3.99 21.51
N ALA A 55 21.82 4.34 20.44
CA ALA A 55 22.39 4.99 19.27
C ALA A 55 23.05 6.33 19.62
N ARG A 56 22.40 7.13 20.48
CA ARG A 56 22.95 8.40 21.00
C ARG A 56 24.10 8.15 21.99
N LYS A 57 23.94 7.20 22.90
CA LYS A 57 24.95 6.90 23.94
C LYS A 57 26.27 6.40 23.34
N PHE A 58 26.22 5.55 22.32
CA PHE A 58 27.39 4.91 21.73
C PHE A 58 27.89 5.59 20.45
N ASN A 59 27.30 6.74 20.06
CA ASN A 59 27.54 7.39 18.76
C ASN A 59 27.47 6.38 17.60
N ALA A 60 26.49 5.49 17.67
CA ALA A 60 26.33 4.32 16.80
C ALA A 60 25.17 4.51 15.81
N VAL A 61 25.16 5.65 15.11
CA VAL A 61 24.13 5.95 14.11
C VAL A 61 24.48 5.22 12.82
N SER A 62 23.72 4.16 12.50
CA SER A 62 23.87 3.42 11.25
C SER A 62 22.83 3.87 10.22
N GLN A 63 23.18 3.88 8.93
CA GLN A 63 22.27 4.29 7.86
C GLN A 63 21.09 3.32 7.72
N LEU A 64 21.38 2.02 7.82
CA LEU A 64 20.38 0.97 7.75
C LEU A 64 19.43 1.08 8.95
N GLY A 65 19.94 1.34 10.16
CA GLY A 65 19.11 1.54 11.36
C GLY A 65 18.20 2.75 11.20
N ALA A 66 18.76 3.90 10.80
CA ALA A 66 17.97 5.12 10.59
C ALA A 66 16.80 4.97 9.58
N PHE A 67 16.90 4.03 8.63
CA PHE A 67 15.83 3.67 7.72
C PHE A 67 14.87 2.62 8.30
N LEU A 68 15.42 1.59 8.96
CA LEU A 68 14.64 0.47 9.51
C LEU A 68 13.83 0.88 10.75
N ASP A 69 14.32 1.78 11.60
CA ASP A 69 13.65 2.14 12.86
C ASP A 69 12.26 2.78 12.59
N PRO A 70 12.14 3.83 11.74
CA PRO A 70 10.84 4.42 11.44
C PRO A 70 9.90 3.49 10.68
N LEU A 71 10.44 2.50 9.96
CA LEU A 71 9.67 1.51 9.23
C LEU A 71 9.10 0.45 10.19
N ALA A 72 9.91 -0.04 11.13
CA ALA A 72 9.50 -0.99 12.16
C ALA A 72 8.38 -0.42 13.06
N ASP A 73 8.55 0.83 13.50
CA ASP A 73 7.56 1.55 14.32
C ASP A 73 6.20 1.65 13.61
N LYS A 74 6.21 2.02 12.32
CA LYS A 74 4.98 2.13 11.52
C LYS A 74 4.32 0.78 11.28
N ILE A 75 5.08 -0.28 11.02
CA ILE A 75 4.49 -1.62 10.84
C ILE A 75 3.82 -2.08 12.14
N LEU A 76 4.46 -1.89 13.30
CA LEU A 76 3.89 -2.27 14.59
C LEU A 76 2.56 -1.55 14.86
N THR A 77 2.54 -0.22 14.69
CA THR A 77 1.35 0.59 14.96
C THR A 77 0.25 0.42 13.91
N LEU A 78 0.58 0.39 12.62
CA LEU A 78 -0.41 0.19 11.55
C LEU A 78 -1.01 -1.22 11.58
N SER A 79 -0.21 -2.26 11.84
CA SER A 79 -0.75 -3.62 11.97
C SER A 79 -1.73 -3.73 13.13
N ALA A 80 -1.47 -3.06 14.26
CA ALA A 80 -2.40 -2.97 15.39
C ALA A 80 -3.76 -2.41 14.95
N PHE A 81 -3.77 -1.22 14.33
CA PHE A 81 -5.02 -0.57 13.89
C PHE A 81 -5.75 -1.39 12.82
N ILE A 82 -5.03 -1.99 11.87
CA ILE A 82 -5.63 -2.87 10.87
C ILE A 82 -6.32 -4.05 11.56
N ILE A 83 -5.63 -4.76 12.47
CA ILE A 83 -6.23 -5.93 13.12
C ILE A 83 -7.42 -5.52 14.00
N PHE A 84 -7.32 -4.44 14.76
CA PHE A 84 -8.45 -3.93 15.55
C PHE A 84 -9.64 -3.50 14.68
N SER A 85 -9.42 -2.98 13.48
CA SER A 85 -10.50 -2.66 12.53
C SER A 85 -11.23 -3.89 11.98
N LEU A 86 -10.62 -5.08 12.07
CA LEU A 86 -11.22 -6.35 11.66
C LEU A 86 -11.90 -7.08 12.83
N LYS A 87 -11.73 -6.62 14.07
CA LYS A 87 -12.27 -7.25 15.28
C LYS A 87 -13.68 -6.74 15.57
N GLN A 88 -14.56 -7.63 16.02
CA GLN A 88 -15.99 -7.32 16.24
C GLN A 88 -16.26 -6.48 17.51
N TYR A 89 -15.43 -6.57 18.54
CA TYR A 89 -15.68 -5.94 19.85
C TYR A 89 -15.23 -4.48 19.95
N VAL A 90 -14.79 -3.89 18.83
CA VAL A 90 -14.29 -2.53 18.74
C VAL A 90 -14.78 -1.95 17.42
N TYR A 91 -15.34 -0.75 17.47
CA TYR A 91 -15.70 -0.02 16.26
C TYR A 91 -14.52 0.83 15.77
N LEU A 92 -13.91 0.40 14.67
CA LEU A 92 -12.85 1.15 13.99
C LEU A 92 -13.03 1.04 12.47
N PRO A 93 -13.52 2.09 11.80
CA PRO A 93 -13.70 2.07 10.35
C PRO A 93 -12.39 1.84 9.59
N PHE A 94 -12.32 0.77 8.79
CA PHE A 94 -11.13 0.41 8.01
C PHE A 94 -10.62 1.56 7.12
N PHE A 95 -11.54 2.37 6.56
CA PHE A 95 -11.20 3.52 5.73
C PHE A 95 -10.34 4.57 6.45
N LEU A 96 -10.56 4.80 7.76
CA LEU A 96 -9.74 5.74 8.53
C LEU A 96 -8.32 5.20 8.77
N VAL A 97 -8.18 3.88 8.95
CA VAL A 97 -6.87 3.22 9.03
C VAL A 97 -6.13 3.30 7.69
N PHE A 98 -6.86 3.19 6.59
CA PHE A 98 -6.31 3.32 5.23
C PHE A 98 -5.82 4.74 4.92
N ILE A 99 -6.58 5.77 5.32
CA ILE A 99 -6.15 7.17 5.29
C ILE A 99 -4.85 7.35 6.08
N LEU A 100 -4.81 6.80 7.30
CA LEU A 100 -3.63 6.86 8.17
C LEU A 100 -2.40 6.21 7.51
N PHE A 101 -2.59 5.04 6.90
CA PHE A 101 -1.54 4.29 6.19
C PHE A 101 -0.91 5.13 5.08
N PHE A 102 -1.71 5.70 4.17
CA PHE A 102 -1.17 6.49 3.06
C PHE A 102 -0.41 7.72 3.52
N ARG A 103 -0.92 8.41 4.55
CA ARG A 103 -0.23 9.55 5.15
C ARG A 103 1.09 9.14 5.78
N GLU A 104 1.15 8.02 6.50
CA GLU A 104 2.39 7.51 7.08
C GLU A 104 3.39 7.08 6.02
N TYR A 105 2.94 6.39 4.98
CA TYR A 105 3.74 6.02 3.82
C TYR A 105 4.36 7.26 3.16
N PHE A 106 3.55 8.27 2.84
CA PHE A 106 4.00 9.48 2.14
C PHE A 106 5.09 10.23 2.91
N VAL A 107 4.90 10.45 4.22
CA VAL A 107 5.90 11.11 5.07
C VAL A 107 7.18 10.27 5.20
N THR A 108 7.08 8.94 5.19
CA THR A 108 8.27 8.06 5.18
C THR A 108 9.07 8.25 3.90
N MET A 109 8.40 8.23 2.75
CA MET A 109 9.07 8.36 1.46
C MET A 109 9.69 9.76 1.29
N MET A 110 9.01 10.82 1.74
CA MET A 110 9.62 12.16 1.82
C MET A 110 10.91 12.17 2.63
N ARG A 111 10.93 11.49 3.79
CA ARG A 111 12.14 11.40 4.61
C ARG A 111 13.26 10.67 3.87
N VAL A 112 12.93 9.56 3.22
CA VAL A 112 13.89 8.77 2.44
C VAL A 112 14.49 9.60 1.31
N GLU A 113 13.69 10.39 0.60
CA GLU A 113 14.19 11.25 -0.48
C GLU A 113 15.13 12.35 0.01
N ILE A 114 14.80 13.00 1.12
CA ILE A 114 15.67 14.00 1.75
C ILE A 114 17.00 13.35 2.16
N ASP A 115 16.95 12.17 2.78
CA ASP A 115 18.15 11.44 3.21
C ASP A 115 19.01 11.00 2.03
N ILE A 116 18.40 10.58 0.92
CA ILE A 116 19.10 10.25 -0.33
C ILE A 116 19.74 11.50 -0.93
N SER A 117 19.02 12.62 -1.01
CA SER A 117 19.54 13.89 -1.55
C SER A 117 20.76 14.38 -0.76
N ASN A 118 20.69 14.33 0.57
CA ASN A 118 21.82 14.67 1.45
C ASN A 118 23.06 13.78 1.26
N LYS A 119 22.90 12.58 0.68
CA LYS A 119 24.01 11.66 0.39
C LYS A 119 24.64 11.92 -0.98
N PHE A 120 23.84 12.18 -2.02
CA PHE A 120 24.35 12.45 -3.36
C PHE A 120 25.22 13.71 -3.41
N GLU A 121 24.89 14.74 -2.62
CA GLU A 121 25.71 15.97 -2.56
C GLU A 121 27.09 15.75 -1.88
N LYS A 122 27.25 14.74 -1.02
CA LYS A 122 28.57 14.41 -0.44
C LYS A 122 29.57 13.90 -1.48
N GLY A 123 29.12 13.46 -2.65
CA GLY A 123 29.97 12.94 -3.72
C GLY A 123 30.52 14.01 -4.66
N ILE A 124 29.98 15.23 -4.65
CA ILE A 124 30.33 16.27 -5.65
C ILE A 124 30.89 17.54 -4.98
N GLU A 125 30.45 17.93 -3.78
CA GLU A 125 31.09 19.02 -3.00
C GLU A 125 30.68 18.93 -1.52
N LYS A 126 31.65 19.01 -0.59
CA LYS A 126 31.36 18.97 0.86
C LYS A 126 30.62 20.25 1.28
N LYS A 127 29.28 20.23 1.30
CA LYS A 127 28.50 21.18 2.12
C LYS A 127 28.91 21.06 3.59
N GLU A 128 29.13 22.20 4.25
CA GLU A 128 29.36 22.25 5.69
C GLU A 128 28.20 21.59 6.44
N GLU A 129 28.42 21.10 7.67
CA GLU A 129 27.39 20.41 8.45
C GLU A 129 26.13 21.25 8.73
N LYS A 130 26.24 22.58 8.54
CA LYS A 130 25.17 23.58 8.64
C LYS A 130 24.22 23.61 7.44
N ASP A 131 24.67 23.22 6.25
CA ASP A 131 23.86 23.27 5.01
C ASP A 131 23.13 21.95 4.71
N LYS A 132 23.36 20.92 5.53
CA LYS A 132 22.60 19.67 5.46
C LYS A 132 21.19 19.92 5.94
N ILE A 133 20.21 19.52 5.13
CA ILE A 133 18.82 19.44 5.60
C ILE A 133 18.74 18.26 6.55
N LYS A 134 19.08 18.48 7.83
CA LYS A 134 18.85 17.48 8.88
C LYS A 134 17.35 17.36 9.04
N PHE A 135 16.81 16.15 8.89
CA PHE A 135 15.42 15.85 9.20
C PHE A 135 15.23 16.01 10.72
N VAL A 136 14.94 17.23 11.18
CA VAL A 136 14.64 17.48 12.60
C VAL A 136 13.23 16.97 12.84
N THR A 137 13.11 15.80 13.47
CA THR A 137 11.82 15.31 13.94
C THR A 137 11.22 16.34 14.88
N SER A 138 10.10 16.92 14.47
CA SER A 138 9.42 17.93 15.26
C SER A 138 8.89 17.31 16.57
N LYS A 139 8.73 18.10 17.64
CA LYS A 139 8.21 17.60 18.93
C LYS A 139 6.82 16.97 18.76
N GLU A 140 6.02 17.54 17.86
CA GLU A 140 4.68 17.10 17.48
C GLU A 140 4.71 15.73 16.79
N ALA A 141 5.74 15.44 15.99
CA ALA A 141 5.92 14.14 15.35
C ALA A 141 6.26 13.03 16.35
N LYS A 142 6.87 13.36 17.49
CA LYS A 142 7.09 12.40 18.60
C LYS A 142 5.81 12.24 19.43
N PHE A 143 5.12 13.34 19.67
CA PHE A 143 3.87 13.35 20.42
C PHE A 143 2.78 12.52 19.73
N LYS A 144 2.61 12.65 18.40
CA LYS A 144 1.64 11.83 17.66
C LYS A 144 1.89 10.33 17.81
N THR A 145 3.16 9.88 17.75
CA THR A 145 3.51 8.46 17.81
C THR A 145 3.24 7.91 19.21
N ALA A 146 3.66 8.64 20.25
CA ALA A 146 3.33 8.29 21.63
C ALA A 146 1.81 8.21 21.85
N PHE A 147 1.05 9.15 21.27
CA PHE A 147 -0.40 9.17 21.36
C PHE A 147 -1.07 8.00 20.63
N GLN A 148 -0.54 7.61 19.46
CA GLN A 148 -1.00 6.41 18.75
C GLN A 148 -0.72 5.14 19.55
N MET A 149 0.48 5.02 20.14
CA MET A 149 0.82 3.88 20.98
C MET A 149 -0.11 3.77 22.19
N PHE A 150 -0.38 4.90 22.85
CA PHE A 150 -1.35 4.97 23.94
C PHE A 150 -2.77 4.58 23.48
N THR A 151 -3.20 5.08 22.33
CA THR A 151 -4.51 4.75 21.74
C THR A 151 -4.66 3.24 21.53
N ILE A 152 -3.61 2.57 21.06
CA ILE A 152 -3.61 1.11 20.87
C ILE A 152 -3.76 0.37 22.21
N LEU A 153 -3.12 0.83 23.29
CA LEU A 153 -3.30 0.25 24.62
C LEU A 153 -4.75 0.39 25.11
N VAL A 154 -5.40 1.52 24.79
CA VAL A 154 -6.83 1.72 25.09
C VAL A 154 -7.70 0.76 24.26
N PHE A 155 -7.40 0.54 22.98
CA PHE A 155 -8.08 -0.48 22.17
C PHE A 155 -7.99 -1.88 22.78
N TYR A 156 -6.80 -2.27 23.28
CA TYR A 156 -6.62 -3.53 24.01
C TYR A 156 -7.54 -3.62 25.23
N LEU A 157 -7.55 -2.60 26.08
CA LEU A 157 -8.39 -2.57 27.28
C LEU A 157 -9.88 -2.72 26.92
N PHE A 158 -10.35 -1.94 25.95
CA PHE A 158 -11.75 -1.93 25.53
C PHE A 158 -12.18 -3.23 24.89
N TYR A 159 -11.36 -3.81 24.03
CA TYR A 159 -11.65 -5.11 23.44
C TYR A 159 -11.78 -6.19 24.54
N ALA A 160 -10.90 -6.19 25.54
CA ALA A 160 -10.94 -7.18 26.63
C ALA A 160 -12.20 -7.04 27.49
N ILE A 161 -12.60 -5.81 27.80
CA ILE A 161 -13.83 -5.51 28.57
C ILE A 161 -15.06 -5.91 27.76
N ASN A 162 -15.18 -5.43 26.52
CA ASN A 162 -16.34 -5.71 25.66
C ASN A 162 -16.52 -7.20 25.43
N LYS A 163 -15.44 -7.94 25.16
CA LYS A 163 -15.49 -9.40 24.97
C LYS A 163 -15.97 -10.15 26.21
N LYS A 164 -15.61 -9.69 27.42
CA LYS A 164 -15.97 -10.37 28.67
C LYS A 164 -17.41 -10.06 29.10
N TYR A 165 -17.89 -8.85 28.87
CA TYR A 165 -19.15 -8.34 29.45
C TYR A 165 -20.28 -8.13 28.45
N LEU A 166 -20.10 -8.47 27.16
CA LEU A 166 -21.12 -8.28 26.11
C LEU A 166 -22.46 -9.01 26.37
N HIS A 167 -22.47 -10.03 27.23
CA HIS A 167 -23.67 -10.84 27.49
C HIS A 167 -24.57 -10.26 28.59
N ILE A 168 -24.15 -9.19 29.27
CA ILE A 168 -24.90 -8.58 30.37
C ILE A 168 -25.64 -7.34 29.86
N THR A 169 -26.95 -7.48 29.60
CA THR A 169 -27.80 -6.49 28.91
C THR A 169 -27.82 -5.09 29.51
N PHE A 170 -27.65 -4.92 30.82
CA PHE A 170 -27.55 -3.59 31.42
C PHE A 170 -26.18 -2.93 31.19
N LEU A 171 -25.12 -3.74 31.13
CA LEU A 171 -23.76 -3.27 30.87
C LEU A 171 -23.52 -3.01 29.38
N THR A 172 -24.26 -3.66 28.48
CA THR A 172 -24.08 -3.50 27.03
C THR A 172 -24.30 -2.06 26.55
N ASP A 173 -25.29 -1.35 27.10
CA ASP A 173 -25.57 0.03 26.67
C ASP A 173 -24.47 0.99 27.13
N ALA A 174 -24.02 0.87 28.38
CA ALA A 174 -22.89 1.66 28.89
C ALA A 174 -21.59 1.36 28.14
N LEU A 175 -21.30 0.07 27.87
CA LEU A 175 -20.13 -0.36 27.11
C LEU A 175 -20.18 0.12 25.66
N PHE A 176 -21.38 0.21 25.06
CA PHE A 176 -21.57 0.79 23.74
C PHE A 176 -21.11 2.26 23.70
N TYR A 177 -21.57 3.11 24.63
CA TYR A 177 -21.11 4.50 24.70
C TYR A 177 -19.62 4.64 24.99
N LEU A 178 -19.09 3.79 25.89
CA LEU A 178 -17.66 3.79 26.20
C LEU A 178 -16.81 3.35 24.98
N SER A 179 -17.34 2.52 24.09
CA SER A 179 -16.63 2.06 22.87
C SER A 179 -16.26 3.19 21.88
N TYR A 180 -16.88 4.36 22.01
CA TYR A 180 -16.50 5.56 21.25
C TYR A 180 -15.20 6.21 21.76
N ILE A 181 -14.74 5.90 22.97
CA ILE A 181 -13.50 6.48 23.52
C ILE A 181 -12.27 6.08 22.68
N PRO A 182 -12.00 4.78 22.40
CA PRO A 182 -10.93 4.40 21.49
C PRO A 182 -11.02 5.07 20.11
N LEU A 183 -12.23 5.20 19.55
CA LEU A 183 -12.45 5.86 18.26
C LEU A 183 -12.13 7.36 18.31
N LEU A 184 -12.50 8.05 19.39
CA LEU A 184 -12.20 9.46 19.61
C LEU A 184 -10.69 9.67 19.70
N LEU A 185 -10.00 8.85 20.51
CA LEU A 185 -8.53 8.89 20.62
C LEU A 185 -7.88 8.60 19.26
N PHE A 186 -8.37 7.61 18.52
CA PHE A 186 -7.87 7.34 17.18
C PHE A 186 -8.06 8.52 16.22
N SER A 187 -9.22 9.17 16.28
CA SER A 187 -9.52 10.35 15.47
C SER A 187 -8.58 11.52 15.80
N ILE A 188 -8.33 11.79 17.08
CA ILE A 188 -7.34 12.77 17.52
C ILE A 188 -5.94 12.39 17.02
N SER A 189 -5.60 11.10 17.07
CA SER A 189 -4.31 10.61 16.57
C SER A 189 -4.13 10.88 15.07
N ILE A 190 -5.19 10.73 14.26
CA ILE A 190 -5.22 11.07 12.83
C ILE A 190 -5.06 12.58 12.62
N ILE A 191 -5.72 13.41 13.43
CA ILE A 191 -5.61 14.87 13.32
C ILE A 191 -4.17 15.32 13.59
N LEU A 192 -3.54 14.86 14.68
CA LEU A 192 -2.14 15.16 15.02
C LEU A 192 -1.18 14.70 13.92
N ALA A 193 -1.46 13.52 13.39
CA ALA A 193 -0.78 12.91 12.27
C ALA A 193 -0.79 13.77 11.00
N TYR A 194 -1.96 14.24 10.61
CA TYR A 194 -2.15 15.10 9.44
C TYR A 194 -1.56 16.49 9.63
N TYR A 195 -1.75 17.08 10.82
CA TYR A 195 -1.11 18.34 11.18
C TYR A 195 0.41 18.26 11.03
N SER A 196 1.00 17.18 11.54
CA SER A 196 2.43 16.89 11.37
C SER A 196 2.82 16.77 9.89
N SER A 197 2.06 16.03 9.06
CA SER A 197 2.38 15.90 7.63
C SER A 197 2.25 17.21 6.85
N ILE A 198 1.25 18.04 7.14
CA ILE A 198 1.06 19.34 6.48
C ILE A 198 2.28 20.23 6.75
N LYS A 199 2.74 20.29 8.00
CA LYS A 199 3.96 21.03 8.36
C LYS A 199 5.19 20.53 7.59
N TYR A 200 5.33 19.20 7.40
CA TYR A 200 6.41 18.64 6.59
C TYR A 200 6.31 19.05 5.11
N VAL A 201 5.12 18.99 4.52
CA VAL A 201 4.90 19.39 3.12
C VAL A 201 5.19 20.87 2.91
N LEU A 202 4.74 21.72 3.83
CA LEU A 202 4.99 23.17 3.77
C LEU A 202 6.46 23.53 3.94
N ASN A 203 7.19 22.80 4.79
CA ASN A 203 8.62 23.02 4.99
C ASN A 203 9.48 22.49 3.83
N TYR A 204 9.02 21.46 3.12
CA TYR A 204 9.77 20.77 2.07
C TYR A 204 8.92 20.51 0.80
N PRO A 205 8.39 21.56 0.15
CA PRO A 205 7.43 21.40 -0.95
C PRO A 205 8.03 20.70 -2.18
N ASN A 206 9.30 20.96 -2.49
CA ASN A 206 9.99 20.32 -3.62
C ASN A 206 10.14 18.81 -3.42
N PHE A 207 10.52 18.38 -2.21
CA PHE A 207 10.59 16.96 -1.86
C PHE A 207 9.21 16.33 -1.80
N ALA A 208 8.18 17.02 -1.29
CA ALA A 208 6.81 16.51 -1.30
C ALA A 208 6.33 16.21 -2.72
N LEU A 209 6.59 17.14 -3.63
CA LEU A 209 6.25 17.02 -5.04
C LEU A 209 7.06 15.93 -5.76
N GLU A 210 8.33 15.78 -5.41
CA GLU A 210 9.17 14.69 -5.90
C GLU A 210 8.66 13.33 -5.43
N THR A 211 8.38 13.20 -4.13
CA THR A 211 7.82 11.99 -3.52
C THR A 211 6.51 11.61 -4.18
N LEU A 212 5.63 12.58 -4.40
CA LEU A 212 4.36 12.35 -5.09
C LEU A 212 4.59 11.88 -6.54
N THR A 213 5.48 12.56 -7.26
CA THR A 213 5.81 12.23 -8.66
C THR A 213 6.35 10.81 -8.78
N LYS A 214 7.30 10.42 -7.94
CA LYS A 214 7.86 9.05 -7.92
C LYS A 214 6.83 8.04 -7.46
N THR A 215 6.08 8.32 -6.39
CA THR A 215 5.04 7.40 -5.89
C THR A 215 4.01 7.08 -6.96
N VAL A 216 3.53 8.07 -7.71
CA VAL A 216 2.54 7.83 -8.77
C VAL A 216 3.18 7.12 -9.95
N SER A 217 4.23 7.71 -10.55
CA SER A 217 4.78 7.24 -11.83
C SER A 217 5.36 5.82 -11.72
N THR A 218 5.92 5.47 -10.56
CA THR A 218 6.54 4.16 -10.31
C THR A 218 5.61 3.19 -9.57
N PHE A 219 4.31 3.55 -9.43
CA PHE A 219 3.30 2.82 -8.66
C PHE A 219 3.80 2.33 -7.29
N PHE A 220 3.88 3.25 -6.33
CA PHE A 220 4.37 2.98 -4.97
C PHE A 220 5.78 2.36 -4.94
N TYR A 221 6.69 2.85 -5.78
CA TYR A 221 8.09 2.40 -5.90
C TYR A 221 8.28 0.98 -6.44
N THR A 222 7.23 0.34 -6.93
CA THR A 222 7.32 -0.98 -7.58
C THR A 222 8.16 -0.95 -8.85
N GLY A 223 8.20 0.21 -9.54
CA GLY A 223 9.06 0.44 -10.69
C GLY A 223 10.57 0.33 -10.42
N TYR A 224 11.00 0.36 -9.15
CA TYR A 224 12.40 0.12 -8.78
C TYR A 224 12.72 -1.37 -8.55
N PHE A 225 11.76 -2.27 -8.76
CA PHE A 225 12.01 -3.70 -8.64
C PHE A 225 13.06 -4.15 -9.68
N PRO A 226 14.09 -4.93 -9.27
CA PRO A 226 15.30 -5.10 -10.07
C PRO A 226 15.13 -5.95 -11.34
N ILE A 227 14.08 -6.77 -11.41
CA ILE A 227 13.87 -7.74 -12.51
C ILE A 227 12.47 -7.53 -13.08
N ALA A 228 12.39 -7.09 -14.34
CA ALA A 228 11.13 -6.87 -15.07
C ALA A 228 10.11 -6.07 -14.23
N SER A 229 10.49 -4.84 -13.88
CA SER A 229 9.70 -3.92 -13.04
C SER A 229 8.25 -3.83 -13.48
N GLY A 230 8.00 -3.63 -14.78
CA GLY A 230 6.65 -3.66 -15.36
C GLY A 230 5.91 -4.93 -14.98
N THR A 231 6.45 -6.11 -15.33
CA THR A 231 5.80 -7.41 -15.10
C THR A 231 5.44 -7.62 -13.64
N PHE A 232 6.36 -7.26 -12.73
CA PHE A 232 6.10 -7.30 -11.30
C PHE A 232 4.94 -6.36 -10.92
N THR A 233 4.91 -5.14 -11.46
CA THR A 233 3.85 -4.16 -11.21
C THR A 233 2.49 -4.63 -11.71
N SER A 234 2.34 -5.14 -12.94
CA SER A 234 1.02 -5.64 -13.39
C SER A 234 0.57 -6.88 -12.63
N PHE A 235 1.49 -7.75 -12.22
CA PHE A 235 1.15 -8.89 -11.38
C PHE A 235 0.69 -8.43 -9.99
N LEU A 236 1.35 -7.43 -9.39
CA LEU A 236 0.91 -6.83 -8.14
C LEU A 236 -0.46 -6.16 -8.28
N THR A 237 -0.71 -5.46 -9.38
CA THR A 237 -2.02 -4.89 -9.73
C THR A 237 -3.10 -5.97 -9.79
N LEU A 238 -2.81 -7.12 -10.42
CA LEU A 238 -3.72 -8.27 -10.44
C LEU A 238 -4.04 -8.80 -9.03
N ILE A 239 -3.03 -8.89 -8.15
CA ILE A 239 -3.23 -9.30 -6.75
C ILE A 239 -4.15 -8.31 -6.03
N ILE A 240 -3.84 -7.00 -6.12
CA ILE A 240 -4.64 -5.94 -5.49
C ILE A 240 -6.08 -5.97 -6.01
N PHE A 241 -6.26 -6.10 -7.32
CA PHE A 241 -7.58 -6.20 -7.94
C PHE A 241 -8.38 -7.40 -7.43
N ASN A 242 -7.77 -8.59 -7.36
CA ASN A 242 -8.43 -9.80 -6.85
C ASN A 242 -8.75 -9.74 -5.34
N LEU A 243 -7.97 -8.99 -4.57
CA LEU A 243 -8.22 -8.74 -3.14
C LEU A 243 -9.38 -7.76 -2.93
N LEU A 244 -9.41 -6.67 -3.71
CA LEU A 244 -10.41 -5.61 -3.57
C LEU A 244 -11.74 -5.96 -4.22
N LYS A 245 -11.72 -6.71 -5.33
CA LYS A 245 -12.89 -7.01 -6.18
C LYS A 245 -13.74 -5.76 -6.43
N PRO A 246 -13.16 -4.72 -7.06
CA PRO A 246 -13.85 -3.44 -7.21
C PRO A 246 -15.11 -3.61 -8.05
N SER A 247 -16.15 -2.83 -7.73
CA SER A 247 -17.29 -2.70 -8.63
C SER A 247 -16.87 -2.01 -9.93
N LEU A 248 -17.66 -2.14 -10.99
CA LEU A 248 -17.35 -1.53 -12.29
C LEU A 248 -17.18 -0.02 -12.16
N LEU A 249 -18.04 0.65 -11.40
CA LEU A 249 -17.94 2.09 -11.17
C LEU A 249 -16.60 2.44 -10.49
N VAL A 250 -16.20 1.70 -9.46
CA VAL A 250 -14.93 1.93 -8.75
C VAL A 250 -13.74 1.65 -9.67
N LEU A 251 -13.80 0.60 -10.50
CA LEU A 251 -12.76 0.28 -11.48
C LEU A 251 -12.61 1.40 -12.52
N LEU A 252 -13.71 1.87 -13.11
CA LEU A 252 -13.66 2.94 -14.12
C LEU A 252 -13.15 4.26 -13.53
N LEU A 253 -13.61 4.64 -12.34
CA LEU A 253 -13.11 5.85 -11.67
C LEU A 253 -11.61 5.74 -11.35
N SER A 254 -11.16 4.57 -10.87
CA SER A 254 -9.73 4.37 -10.58
C SER A 254 -8.87 4.39 -11.84
N ILE A 255 -9.32 3.81 -12.96
CA ILE A 255 -8.63 3.91 -14.26
C ILE A 255 -8.51 5.38 -14.70
N ILE A 256 -9.59 6.16 -14.65
CA ILE A 256 -9.59 7.58 -15.06
C ILE A 256 -8.62 8.39 -14.19
N ILE A 257 -8.70 8.21 -12.87
CA ILE A 257 -7.85 8.92 -11.91
C ILE A 257 -6.37 8.57 -12.14
N LEU A 258 -6.04 7.27 -12.24
CA LEU A 258 -4.67 6.81 -12.46
C LEU A 258 -4.14 7.23 -13.84
N PHE A 259 -4.99 7.27 -14.86
CA PHE A 259 -4.63 7.77 -16.18
C PHE A 259 -4.27 9.26 -16.14
N ILE A 260 -5.15 10.11 -15.59
CA ILE A 260 -4.89 11.56 -15.47
C ILE A 260 -3.61 11.83 -14.68
N PHE A 261 -3.45 11.18 -13.53
CA PHE A 261 -2.25 11.34 -12.72
C PHE A 261 -1.00 10.78 -13.38
N GLY A 262 -1.11 9.64 -14.07
CA GLY A 262 -0.02 9.05 -14.86
C GLY A 262 0.48 10.02 -15.93
N LEU A 263 -0.43 10.62 -16.71
CA LEU A 263 -0.06 11.61 -17.73
C LEU A 263 0.76 12.78 -17.15
N ILE A 264 0.31 13.33 -16.02
CA ILE A 264 0.93 14.50 -15.38
C ILE A 264 2.30 14.13 -14.79
N PHE A 265 2.35 13.07 -13.98
CA PHE A 265 3.54 12.74 -13.19
C PHE A 265 4.59 11.98 -14.00
N SER A 266 4.20 11.10 -14.93
CA SER A 266 5.16 10.41 -15.80
C SER A 266 5.89 11.39 -16.71
N SER A 267 5.16 12.35 -17.31
CA SER A 267 5.77 13.44 -18.11
C SER A 267 6.79 14.25 -17.30
N LYS A 268 6.50 14.48 -16.02
CA LYS A 268 7.38 15.22 -15.12
C LYS A 268 8.62 14.43 -14.76
N LEU A 269 8.47 13.13 -14.51
CA LEU A 269 9.59 12.24 -14.17
C LEU A 269 10.51 12.00 -15.38
N GLU A 270 9.94 11.79 -16.58
CA GLU A 270 10.67 11.65 -17.84
C GLU A 270 11.55 12.88 -18.11
N LYS A 271 10.97 14.08 -18.02
CA LYS A 271 11.71 15.35 -18.16
C LYS A 271 12.83 15.49 -17.14
N LYS A 272 12.62 15.03 -15.90
CA LYS A 272 13.63 15.09 -14.84
C LYS A 272 14.78 14.12 -15.08
N LEU A 273 14.50 12.92 -15.59
CA LEU A 273 15.51 11.89 -15.85
C LEU A 273 16.27 12.12 -17.16
N MET A 274 15.74 12.95 -18.07
CA MET A 274 16.27 13.14 -19.43
C MET A 274 16.39 11.83 -20.21
N ILE A 275 15.59 10.84 -19.85
CA ILE A 275 15.51 9.52 -20.49
C ILE A 275 14.11 9.42 -21.04
N LYS A 276 13.99 9.19 -22.36
CA LYS A 276 12.69 8.89 -22.98
C LYS A 276 12.27 7.50 -22.53
N ASP A 277 11.04 7.39 -22.03
CA ASP A 277 10.43 6.13 -21.60
C ASP A 277 11.28 5.31 -20.60
N PRO A 278 11.51 5.82 -19.38
CA PRO A 278 12.30 5.14 -18.37
C PRO A 278 11.57 3.91 -17.82
N SER A 279 12.24 2.75 -17.78
CA SER A 279 11.72 1.48 -17.22
C SER A 279 11.20 1.52 -15.77
N ILE A 280 11.48 2.60 -15.03
CA ILE A 280 10.95 2.79 -13.67
C ILE A 280 9.52 3.35 -13.67
N ILE A 281 9.09 3.95 -14.78
CA ILE A 281 7.70 4.38 -14.97
C ILE A 281 6.90 3.14 -15.33
N VAL A 282 5.93 2.82 -14.48
CA VAL A 282 5.13 1.59 -14.56
C VAL A 282 3.65 1.85 -14.25
N ILE A 283 3.22 3.11 -14.32
CA ILE A 283 1.82 3.50 -14.06
C ILE A 283 0.91 3.20 -15.26
N ASP A 284 1.46 3.28 -16.46
CA ASP A 284 0.97 2.70 -17.70
C ASP A 284 0.62 1.22 -17.53
N GLU A 285 1.52 0.44 -16.94
CA GLU A 285 1.36 -1.01 -16.71
C GLU A 285 0.18 -1.34 -15.78
N VAL A 286 -0.08 -0.46 -14.81
CA VAL A 286 -1.23 -0.56 -13.90
C VAL A 286 -2.52 -0.23 -14.63
N VAL A 287 -2.53 0.86 -15.40
CA VAL A 287 -3.72 1.31 -16.14
C VAL A 287 -4.09 0.31 -17.23
N GLY A 288 -3.13 -0.17 -18.02
CA GLY A 288 -3.34 -1.20 -19.03
C GLY A 288 -3.87 -2.51 -18.43
N MET A 289 -3.30 -2.94 -17.31
CA MET A 289 -3.78 -4.13 -16.60
C MET A 289 -5.22 -3.97 -16.08
N LEU A 290 -5.56 -2.81 -15.50
CA LEU A 290 -6.92 -2.55 -15.00
C LEU A 290 -7.96 -2.48 -16.13
N ILE A 291 -7.62 -1.86 -17.27
CA ILE A 291 -8.48 -1.83 -18.46
C ILE A 291 -8.73 -3.26 -18.96
N SER A 292 -7.68 -4.08 -19.02
CA SER A 292 -7.78 -5.49 -19.46
C SER A 292 -8.75 -6.32 -18.61
N LEU A 293 -8.97 -5.93 -17.35
CA LEU A 293 -9.86 -6.63 -16.41
C LEU A 293 -11.32 -6.17 -16.46
N ILE A 294 -11.66 -5.13 -17.22
CA ILE A 294 -13.05 -4.64 -17.36
C ILE A 294 -14.03 -5.75 -17.77
N PRO A 295 -13.73 -6.61 -18.78
CA PRO A 295 -14.65 -7.68 -19.19
C PRO A 295 -14.97 -8.66 -18.06
N LEU A 296 -13.99 -8.93 -17.18
CA LEU A 296 -14.19 -9.82 -16.04
C LEU A 296 -15.18 -9.21 -15.02
N VAL A 297 -15.04 -7.91 -14.70
CA VAL A 297 -15.98 -7.25 -13.78
C VAL A 297 -17.37 -7.18 -14.39
N LEU A 298 -17.49 -6.82 -15.67
CA LEU A 298 -18.76 -6.82 -16.40
C LEU A 298 -19.45 -8.18 -16.34
N PHE A 299 -18.71 -9.25 -16.59
CA PHE A 299 -19.24 -10.61 -16.57
C PHE A 299 -19.82 -10.98 -15.19
N PHE A 300 -19.11 -10.65 -14.10
CA PHE A 300 -19.57 -11.02 -12.75
C PHE A 300 -20.66 -10.09 -12.19
N GLU A 301 -20.64 -8.79 -12.49
CA GLU A 301 -21.70 -7.87 -12.05
C GLU A 301 -23.01 -8.09 -12.81
N PHE A 302 -22.93 -8.36 -14.11
CA PHE A 302 -24.08 -8.58 -14.99
C PHE A 302 -24.24 -10.07 -15.35
N ASN A 303 -23.95 -10.96 -14.40
CA ASN A 303 -23.90 -12.41 -14.62
C ASN A 303 -25.20 -12.95 -15.25
N SER A 304 -26.37 -12.50 -14.79
CA SER A 304 -27.66 -12.93 -15.36
C SER A 304 -27.82 -12.56 -16.85
N PHE A 305 -27.35 -11.39 -17.25
CA PHE A 305 -27.35 -10.97 -18.65
C PHE A 305 -26.43 -11.87 -19.48
N PHE A 306 -25.21 -12.13 -19.01
CA PHE A 306 -24.24 -12.94 -19.72
C PHE A 306 -24.59 -14.42 -19.75
N VAL A 307 -25.12 -14.99 -18.67
CA VAL A 307 -25.60 -16.39 -18.63
C VAL A 307 -26.70 -16.61 -19.67
N ASN A 308 -27.63 -15.66 -19.78
CA ASN A 308 -28.71 -15.71 -20.77
C ASN A 308 -28.20 -15.49 -22.20
N LEU A 309 -27.33 -14.50 -22.41
CA LEU A 309 -26.76 -14.17 -23.73
C LEU A 309 -25.90 -15.31 -24.28
N LEU A 310 -25.09 -15.92 -23.43
CA LEU A 310 -24.11 -16.95 -23.80
C LEU A 310 -24.68 -18.36 -23.61
N ASN A 311 -25.95 -18.50 -23.20
CA ASN A 311 -26.66 -19.78 -22.98
C ASN A 311 -25.85 -20.77 -22.12
N ILE A 312 -25.17 -20.26 -21.09
CA ILE A 312 -24.15 -20.98 -20.31
C ILE A 312 -24.72 -22.21 -19.60
N GLU A 313 -26.01 -22.19 -19.29
CA GLU A 313 -26.74 -23.31 -18.67
C GLU A 313 -26.60 -24.63 -19.48
N LYS A 314 -26.42 -24.54 -20.80
CA LYS A 314 -26.19 -25.73 -21.64
C LYS A 314 -24.79 -26.33 -21.50
N LEU A 315 -23.82 -25.55 -21.02
CA LEU A 315 -22.41 -25.96 -20.91
C LEU A 315 -22.10 -26.66 -19.58
N GLY A 316 -23.04 -26.69 -18.62
CA GLY A 316 -22.85 -27.32 -17.31
C GLY A 316 -21.79 -26.65 -16.42
N PHE A 317 -21.34 -25.44 -16.78
CA PHE A 317 -20.33 -24.68 -16.02
C PHE A 317 -20.92 -23.81 -14.90
N ASP A 318 -22.24 -23.80 -14.72
CA ASP A 318 -22.98 -22.92 -13.80
C ASP A 318 -22.48 -23.03 -12.35
N LYS A 319 -22.10 -24.25 -11.94
CA LYS A 319 -21.50 -24.51 -10.62
C LYS A 319 -20.05 -24.02 -10.51
N PHE A 320 -19.27 -24.08 -11.58
CA PHE A 320 -17.85 -23.69 -11.57
C PHE A 320 -17.67 -22.17 -11.67
N ILE A 321 -18.49 -21.52 -12.49
CA ILE A 321 -18.48 -20.06 -12.73
C ILE A 321 -18.74 -19.28 -11.44
N ASN A 322 -19.62 -19.79 -10.57
CA ASN A 322 -19.96 -19.17 -9.30
C ASN A 322 -18.92 -19.38 -8.19
N THR A 323 -17.78 -20.03 -8.48
CA THR A 323 -16.72 -20.21 -7.48
C THR A 323 -15.76 -19.02 -7.44
N LYS A 324 -15.25 -18.70 -6.24
CA LYS A 324 -14.17 -17.70 -6.07
C LYS A 324 -12.93 -18.03 -6.91
N TYR A 325 -12.69 -19.31 -7.18
CA TYR A 325 -11.54 -19.78 -7.95
C TYR A 325 -11.63 -19.45 -9.44
N PHE A 326 -12.83 -19.47 -10.02
CA PHE A 326 -13.04 -19.12 -11.43
C PHE A 326 -12.66 -17.66 -11.71
N TYR A 327 -13.09 -16.74 -10.85
CA TYR A 327 -12.73 -15.31 -10.96
C TYR A 327 -11.20 -15.10 -11.00
N ILE A 328 -10.48 -15.75 -10.08
CA ILE A 328 -9.01 -15.65 -9.98
C ILE A 328 -8.33 -16.29 -11.19
N PHE A 329 -8.86 -17.42 -11.66
CA PHE A 329 -8.32 -18.12 -12.82
C PHE A 329 -8.46 -17.29 -14.10
N ILE A 330 -9.64 -16.73 -14.36
CA ILE A 330 -9.87 -15.88 -15.54
C ILE A 330 -9.04 -14.59 -15.45
N SER A 331 -8.94 -13.96 -14.28
CA SER A 331 -8.10 -12.77 -14.11
C SER A 331 -6.62 -13.05 -14.40
N PHE A 332 -6.14 -14.25 -14.07
CA PHE A 332 -4.78 -14.69 -14.41
C PHE A 332 -4.60 -14.97 -15.91
N ILE A 333 -5.60 -15.55 -16.59
CA ILE A 333 -5.57 -15.68 -18.06
C ILE A 333 -5.49 -14.31 -18.72
N ILE A 334 -6.33 -13.36 -18.29
CA ILE A 334 -6.31 -11.98 -18.78
C ILE A 334 -4.93 -11.35 -18.60
N PHE A 335 -4.30 -11.55 -17.44
CA PHE A 335 -2.92 -11.09 -17.19
C PHE A 335 -1.91 -11.66 -18.19
N ILE A 336 -1.97 -12.97 -18.48
CA ILE A 336 -1.06 -13.61 -19.46
C ILE A 336 -1.27 -13.02 -20.86
N ILE A 337 -2.53 -12.85 -21.28
CA ILE A 337 -2.85 -12.29 -22.60
C ILE A 337 -2.40 -10.83 -22.69
N PHE A 338 -2.64 -10.03 -21.64
CA PHE A 338 -2.17 -8.65 -21.55
C PHE A 338 -0.64 -8.57 -21.71
N ARG A 339 0.09 -9.41 -20.97
CA ARG A 339 1.55 -9.46 -21.08
C ARG A 339 2.06 -9.94 -22.42
N PHE A 340 1.36 -10.86 -23.07
CA PHE A 340 1.69 -11.25 -24.43
C PHE A 340 1.63 -10.04 -25.38
N PHE A 341 0.56 -9.24 -25.34
CA PHE A 341 0.42 -8.07 -26.21
C PHE A 341 1.38 -6.95 -25.87
N ASP A 342 1.55 -6.67 -24.57
CA ASP A 342 2.45 -5.63 -24.10
C ASP A 342 3.92 -5.95 -24.41
N ILE A 343 4.38 -7.20 -24.26
CA ILE A 343 5.76 -7.55 -24.58
C ILE A 343 6.00 -7.58 -26.10
N LEU A 344 5.06 -8.11 -26.88
CA LEU A 344 5.24 -8.27 -28.33
C LEU A 344 5.01 -6.97 -29.12
N LYS A 345 4.14 -6.09 -28.62
CA LYS A 345 3.70 -4.83 -29.26
C LYS A 345 3.41 -5.00 -30.75
N PRO A 346 2.41 -5.82 -31.17
CA PRO A 346 2.14 -6.06 -32.58
C PRO A 346 1.69 -4.79 -33.34
N PHE A 347 2.18 -4.66 -34.58
CA PHE A 347 1.79 -3.70 -35.62
C PHE A 347 1.51 -2.25 -35.19
N VAL A 348 0.30 -1.98 -34.72
CA VAL A 348 -0.23 -0.64 -34.42
C VAL A 348 0.44 -0.05 -33.19
N ILE A 349 0.76 -0.88 -32.20
CA ILE A 349 1.32 -0.45 -30.91
C ILE A 349 2.71 0.17 -31.11
N LYS A 350 3.57 -0.44 -31.93
CA LYS A 350 4.91 0.08 -32.26
C LYS A 350 4.89 1.44 -32.98
N LYS A 351 3.84 1.75 -33.73
CA LYS A 351 3.74 3.03 -34.45
C LYS A 351 3.52 4.22 -33.51
N VAL A 352 2.86 4.00 -32.37
CA VAL A 352 2.46 5.05 -31.43
C VAL A 352 3.59 5.48 -30.49
N GLN A 353 4.64 4.67 -30.34
CA GLN A 353 5.84 4.98 -29.54
C GLN A 353 6.63 6.23 -30.00
N LYS A 354 6.28 6.79 -31.16
CA LYS A 354 6.86 8.05 -31.64
C LYS A 354 6.36 9.27 -30.87
N ILE A 355 5.22 9.18 -30.20
CA ILE A 355 4.68 10.25 -29.35
C ILE A 355 5.59 10.40 -28.11
N SER A 356 5.90 11.64 -27.73
CA SER A 356 6.71 11.94 -26.54
C SER A 356 5.85 12.38 -25.36
N GLY A 357 6.40 12.28 -24.15
CA GLY A 357 5.69 12.63 -22.92
C GLY A 357 4.79 11.51 -22.40
N GLY A 358 4.09 11.80 -21.31
CA GLY A 358 3.22 10.83 -20.63
C GLY A 358 2.13 10.23 -21.51
N PHE A 359 1.66 10.94 -22.55
CA PHE A 359 0.69 10.38 -23.48
C PHE A 359 1.29 9.25 -24.32
N GLY A 360 2.55 9.39 -24.74
CA GLY A 360 3.27 8.32 -25.46
C GLY A 360 3.49 7.09 -24.58
N ILE A 361 3.85 7.31 -23.30
CA ILE A 361 4.09 6.24 -22.31
C ILE A 361 2.80 5.48 -21.98
N MET A 362 1.64 6.13 -21.95
CA MET A 362 0.42 5.44 -21.51
C MET A 362 -0.36 4.74 -22.64
N ILE A 363 -0.23 5.20 -23.89
CA ILE A 363 -1.09 4.69 -24.98
C ILE A 363 -0.71 3.27 -25.39
N ASP A 364 0.57 2.92 -25.42
CA ASP A 364 0.98 1.59 -25.88
C ASP A 364 0.40 0.48 -24.98
N ASP A 365 0.39 0.67 -23.66
CA ASP A 365 -0.23 -0.27 -22.71
C ASP A 365 -1.76 -0.26 -22.79
N ILE A 366 -2.38 0.89 -23.07
CA ILE A 366 -3.82 0.98 -23.32
C ILE A 366 -4.20 0.20 -24.58
N LEU A 367 -3.41 0.30 -25.65
CA LEU A 367 -3.65 -0.46 -26.88
C LEU A 367 -3.46 -1.96 -26.66
N SER A 368 -2.45 -2.36 -25.88
CA SER A 368 -2.27 -3.74 -25.44
C SER A 368 -3.47 -4.25 -24.63
N ALA A 369 -4.05 -3.40 -23.78
CA ALA A 369 -5.26 -3.72 -23.03
C ALA A 369 -6.49 -3.90 -23.93
N PHE A 370 -6.68 -3.03 -24.93
CA PHE A 370 -7.76 -3.21 -25.92
C PHE A 370 -7.59 -4.50 -26.73
N ALA A 371 -6.37 -4.83 -27.15
CA ALA A 371 -6.09 -6.10 -27.84
C ALA A 371 -6.42 -7.31 -26.94
N THR A 372 -6.17 -7.20 -25.64
CA THR A 372 -6.52 -8.21 -24.63
C THR A 372 -8.02 -8.40 -24.51
N ILE A 373 -8.78 -7.30 -24.41
CA ILE A 373 -10.24 -7.33 -24.35
C ILE A 373 -10.82 -7.99 -25.60
N ILE A 374 -10.36 -7.60 -26.79
CA ILE A 374 -10.82 -8.18 -28.06
C ILE A 374 -10.52 -9.68 -28.09
N SER A 375 -9.31 -10.08 -27.71
CA SER A 375 -8.90 -11.49 -27.68
C SER A 375 -9.75 -12.31 -26.69
N PHE A 376 -10.05 -11.75 -25.52
CA PHE A 376 -10.93 -12.38 -24.54
C PHE A 376 -12.34 -12.64 -25.13
N PHE A 377 -12.94 -11.65 -25.77
CA PHE A 377 -14.26 -11.82 -26.40
C PHE A 377 -14.24 -12.82 -27.57
N ILE A 378 -13.17 -12.83 -28.38
CA ILE A 378 -13.01 -13.81 -29.46
C ILE A 378 -12.92 -15.23 -28.88
N ILE A 379 -12.13 -15.45 -27.82
CA ILE A 379 -12.01 -16.75 -27.16
C ILE A 379 -13.38 -17.19 -26.62
N CYS A 380 -14.12 -16.31 -25.95
CA CYS A 380 -15.47 -16.60 -25.49
C CYS A 380 -16.41 -16.97 -26.64
N ALA A 381 -16.38 -16.22 -27.75
CA ALA A 381 -17.22 -16.50 -28.92
C ALA A 381 -16.87 -17.85 -29.57
N ILE A 382 -15.59 -18.20 -29.66
CA ILE A 382 -15.13 -19.50 -30.16
C ILE A 382 -15.65 -20.64 -29.27
N ILE A 383 -15.51 -20.52 -27.94
CA ILE A 383 -16.01 -21.53 -26.99
C ILE A 383 -17.52 -21.77 -27.15
N LEU A 384 -18.28 -20.73 -27.49
CA LEU A 384 -19.71 -20.84 -27.75
C LEU A 384 -20.09 -21.43 -29.11
N LEU A 385 -19.23 -21.29 -30.12
CA LEU A 385 -19.48 -21.86 -31.44
C LEU A 385 -19.22 -23.37 -31.49
N PHE A 386 -18.33 -23.87 -30.62
CA PHE A 386 -17.90 -25.26 -30.59
C PHE A 386 -18.59 -26.13 -29.51
N ASN A 387 -19.56 -25.57 -28.78
CA ASN A 387 -20.46 -26.27 -27.87
C ASN A 387 -21.91 -25.98 -28.23
#